data_AF-V2W2W5-F1
#
_entry.id   AF-V2W2W5-F1
#
_cell.length_a   1.000
_cell.length_b   1.000
_cell.length_c   1.000
_cell.angle_alpha   90.00
_cell.angle_beta   90.00
_cell.angle_gamma   90.00
#
_symmetry.space_group_name_H-M   'P 1'
#
loop_
_entity.id
_entity.type
_entity.pdbx_description
1 polymer ?
#
loop_
_entity_poly.entity_id
_entity_poly.type
_entity_poly.pdbx_seq_one_letter_code
_entity_poly.pdbx_strand_id
1 'polypeptide(L)'
;MSAVVPLQGWSVTKSTVMGASTLIDAIKDTKVSAALVTPNAKQVAEVLRGGAAGIALNIAVDQLIGAVDWVMDPANNQIVYKKEPVPLPINAFCITYRTDTFCSFDHKTTASWFAQAFMAYNNSRLSATEIQYGRSIVSAAVTDQTDVKINNGKRESRFYVVFTTAKGNTSKSGAYAVYAPIDLPEVENQNLALEVIAEQVISNADAGSLDAQVATNIAAQNILNDMVQAEPVVQELENNARDKDPRCKAIIGEMERLATDVEFRYNDLLLDRHDLYRNYRSIKNAHWSYSSWDGHIIQYNKVQGTLKSLVTQAVIEGCTVSTYVRKWSEQKPPAQPLPKE
;
A
#
# COMPACT_ATOMS: atom_id res chain seq x y z
N MET A 1 -3.50 -37.34 6.72
CA MET A 1 -2.85 -37.78 5.48
C MET A 1 -1.64 -36.89 5.29
N SER A 2 -0.42 -37.41 5.50
CA SER A 2 0.81 -36.64 5.26
C SER A 2 1.14 -36.68 3.77
N ALA A 3 0.66 -35.69 3.04
CA ALA A 3 1.28 -35.34 1.76
C ALA A 3 2.55 -34.54 2.09
N VAL A 4 3.69 -35.20 2.01
CA VAL A 4 5.00 -34.54 1.96
C VAL A 4 5.11 -33.88 0.59
N VAL A 5 5.55 -32.60 0.55
CA VAL A 5 5.62 -31.62 -0.58
C VAL A 5 4.38 -30.70 -0.63
N PRO A 6 4.51 -29.39 -0.28
CA PRO A 6 5.13 -28.36 -1.14
C PRO A 6 6.30 -27.58 -0.54
N LEU A 7 6.72 -27.88 0.70
CA LEU A 7 7.81 -27.16 1.36
C LEU A 7 9.15 -27.90 1.32
N GLN A 8 9.44 -28.65 0.26
CA GLN A 8 10.73 -29.33 0.06
C GLN A 8 11.27 -30.11 1.29
N GLY A 9 10.39 -30.85 1.96
CA GLY A 9 10.71 -31.66 3.15
C GLY A 9 10.54 -30.95 4.50
N TRP A 10 10.21 -29.65 4.51
CA TRP A 10 9.75 -28.96 5.72
C TRP A 10 8.32 -29.38 6.07
N SER A 11 8.10 -29.69 7.34
CA SER A 11 6.78 -29.93 7.91
C SER A 11 6.42 -28.77 8.83
N VAL A 12 5.32 -28.07 8.53
CA VAL A 12 4.78 -27.03 9.42
C VAL A 12 4.29 -27.68 10.72
N THR A 13 4.78 -27.20 11.86
CA THR A 13 4.41 -27.69 13.19
C THR A 13 3.45 -26.74 13.90
N LYS A 14 3.56 -25.45 13.63
CA LYS A 14 2.69 -24.41 14.18
C LYS A 14 2.50 -23.29 13.16
N SER A 15 1.33 -22.68 13.19
CA SER A 15 0.99 -21.48 12.42
C SER A 15 0.33 -20.48 13.36
N THR A 16 0.80 -19.23 13.34
CA THR A 16 0.31 -18.14 14.18
C THR A 16 0.01 -16.92 13.31
N VAL A 17 -1.23 -16.44 13.33
CA VAL A 17 -1.62 -15.24 12.58
C VAL A 17 -1.11 -13.99 13.30
N MET A 18 -0.48 -13.09 12.54
CA MET A 18 0.14 -11.84 13.01
C MET A 18 -0.25 -10.70 12.05
N GLY A 19 -1.44 -10.13 12.25
CA GLY A 19 -1.99 -9.13 11.33
C GLY A 19 -2.33 -9.75 9.98
N ALA A 20 -1.89 -9.14 8.88
CA ALA A 20 -2.05 -9.70 7.53
C ALA A 20 -1.11 -10.87 7.22
N SER A 21 -0.16 -11.19 8.11
CA SER A 21 0.84 -12.23 7.89
C SER A 21 0.60 -13.46 8.77
N THR A 22 1.18 -14.58 8.38
CA THR A 22 1.16 -15.83 9.14
C THR A 22 2.59 -16.28 9.43
N LEU A 23 2.97 -16.31 10.70
CA LEU A 23 4.23 -16.91 11.14
C LEU A 23 4.06 -18.44 11.15
N ILE A 24 4.91 -19.13 10.39
CA ILE A 24 4.98 -20.58 10.41
C ILE A 24 6.23 -21.04 11.14
N ASP A 25 6.08 -22.02 12.03
CA ASP A 25 7.18 -22.81 12.56
C ASP A 25 7.22 -24.13 11.79
N ALA A 26 8.41 -24.56 11.35
CA ALA A 26 8.58 -25.77 10.57
C ALA A 26 9.82 -26.57 10.99
N ILE A 27 9.77 -27.87 10.73
CA ILE A 27 10.86 -28.81 11.01
C ILE A 27 11.23 -29.57 9.74
N LYS A 28 12.53 -29.74 9.51
CA LYS A 28 13.10 -30.59 8.46
C LYS A 28 14.24 -31.40 9.06
N ASP A 29 14.05 -32.71 9.13
CA ASP A 29 14.93 -33.65 9.85
C ASP A 29 15.15 -33.24 11.32
N THR A 30 16.29 -32.63 11.64
CA THR A 30 16.66 -32.14 12.98
C THR A 30 16.68 -30.61 13.06
N LYS A 31 16.42 -29.92 11.95
CA LYS A 31 16.43 -28.45 11.87
C LYS A 31 15.05 -27.91 12.22
N VAL A 32 15.03 -26.86 13.03
CA VAL A 32 13.83 -26.10 13.37
C VAL A 32 14.01 -24.68 12.83
N SER A 33 12.99 -24.19 12.13
CA SER A 33 13.02 -22.86 11.53
C SER A 33 11.64 -22.22 11.60
N ALA A 34 11.60 -20.92 11.36
CA ALA A 34 10.36 -20.16 11.25
C ALA A 34 10.47 -19.20 10.07
N ALA A 35 9.35 -18.92 9.42
CA ALA A 35 9.26 -17.97 8.32
C ALA A 35 7.95 -17.20 8.40
N LEU A 36 7.95 -15.96 7.92
CA LEU A 36 6.75 -15.13 7.88
C LEU A 36 6.16 -15.15 6.47
N VAL A 37 4.91 -15.60 6.36
CA VAL A 37 4.19 -15.63 5.08
C VAL A 37 3.27 -14.42 5.01
N THR A 38 3.54 -13.50 4.09
CA THR A 38 2.73 -12.31 3.86
C THR A 38 2.09 -12.36 2.47
N PRO A 39 0.79 -12.68 2.36
CA PRO A 39 0.11 -12.67 1.08
C PRO A 39 0.01 -11.27 0.48
N ASN A 40 0.11 -11.18 -0.84
CA ASN A 40 -0.15 -9.94 -1.58
C ASN A 40 -1.64 -9.81 -1.96
N ALA A 41 -2.02 -8.63 -2.45
CA ALA A 41 -3.41 -8.32 -2.83
C ALA A 41 -3.98 -9.31 -3.85
N LYS A 42 -3.18 -9.79 -4.80
CA LYS A 42 -3.63 -10.76 -5.81
C LYS A 42 -3.99 -12.11 -5.18
N GLN A 43 -3.15 -12.60 -4.26
CA GLN A 43 -3.40 -13.86 -3.53
C GLN A 43 -4.62 -13.76 -2.62
N VAL A 44 -4.82 -12.62 -1.96
CA VAL A 44 -6.04 -12.37 -1.16
C VAL A 44 -7.27 -12.23 -2.05
N ALA A 45 -7.17 -11.54 -3.19
CA ALA A 45 -8.27 -11.42 -4.15
C ALA A 45 -8.74 -12.79 -4.69
N GLU A 46 -7.84 -13.76 -4.85
CA GLU A 46 -8.20 -15.14 -5.22
C GLU A 46 -9.06 -15.82 -4.13
N VAL A 47 -8.75 -15.60 -2.85
CA VAL A 47 -9.55 -16.09 -1.71
C VAL A 47 -10.93 -15.44 -1.69
N LEU A 48 -11.00 -14.12 -1.90
CA LEU A 48 -12.26 -13.38 -1.92
C LEU A 48 -13.14 -13.83 -3.10
N ARG A 49 -12.55 -14.02 -4.28
CA ARG A 49 -13.22 -14.56 -5.47
C ARG A 49 -13.77 -15.96 -5.24
N GLY A 50 -13.02 -16.79 -4.50
CA GLY A 50 -13.44 -18.14 -4.12
C GLY A 50 -14.55 -18.19 -3.06
N GLY A 51 -14.96 -17.04 -2.50
CA GLY A 51 -16.05 -16.95 -1.53
C GLY A 51 -15.69 -17.40 -0.11
N ALA A 52 -14.45 -17.83 0.13
CA ALA A 52 -14.01 -18.35 1.43
C ALA A 52 -13.93 -17.27 2.52
N ALA A 53 -13.92 -15.99 2.14
CA ALA A 53 -13.81 -14.84 3.03
C ALA A 53 -14.92 -13.79 2.79
N GLY A 54 -16.16 -14.24 2.61
CA GLY A 54 -17.31 -13.38 2.28
C GLY A 54 -17.59 -12.25 3.29
N ILE A 55 -17.33 -12.46 4.59
CA ILE A 55 -17.52 -11.41 5.61
C ILE A 55 -16.46 -10.31 5.46
N ALA A 56 -15.18 -10.69 5.33
CA ALA A 56 -14.09 -9.74 5.13
C ALA A 56 -14.29 -8.91 3.86
N LEU A 57 -14.79 -9.56 2.80
CA LEU A 57 -15.17 -8.93 1.56
C LEU A 57 -16.26 -7.86 1.78
N ASN A 58 -17.39 -8.21 2.40
CA ASN A 58 -18.48 -7.26 2.68
C ASN A 58 -17.98 -6.05 3.46
N ILE A 59 -17.21 -6.26 4.54
CA ILE A 59 -16.69 -5.19 5.38
C ILE A 59 -15.77 -4.26 4.58
N ALA A 60 -14.87 -4.82 3.76
CA ALA A 60 -13.96 -4.03 2.95
C ALA A 60 -14.69 -3.20 1.88
N VAL A 61 -15.73 -3.77 1.26
CA VAL A 61 -16.55 -3.03 0.28
C VAL A 61 -17.30 -1.89 0.96
N ASP A 62 -17.94 -2.14 2.11
CA ASP A 62 -18.65 -1.12 2.88
C ASP A 62 -17.74 0.05 3.29
N GLN A 63 -16.48 -0.23 3.62
CA GLN A 63 -15.50 0.81 3.95
C GLN A 63 -15.06 1.64 2.73
N LEU A 64 -14.98 1.02 1.55
CA LEU A 64 -14.48 1.68 0.33
C LEU A 64 -15.56 2.51 -0.38
N ILE A 65 -16.78 1.99 -0.49
CA ILE A 65 -17.86 2.60 -1.27
C ILE A 65 -19.12 2.89 -0.46
N GLY A 66 -19.15 2.55 0.84
CA GLY A 66 -20.34 2.62 1.68
C GLY A 66 -21.23 1.38 1.54
N ALA A 67 -22.34 1.37 2.28
CA ALA A 67 -23.35 0.30 2.23
C ALA A 67 -24.19 0.39 0.95
N VAL A 68 -23.57 0.11 -0.20
CA VAL A 68 -24.18 0.11 -1.53
C VAL A 68 -24.43 -1.32 -1.98
N ASP A 69 -25.53 -1.58 -2.67
CA ASP A 69 -25.78 -2.89 -3.27
C ASP A 69 -24.75 -3.18 -4.38
N TRP A 70 -24.07 -4.32 -4.27
CA TRP A 70 -23.07 -4.78 -5.24
C TRP A 70 -23.22 -6.26 -5.54
N VAL A 71 -22.73 -6.66 -6.70
CA VAL A 71 -22.70 -8.05 -7.16
C VAL A 71 -21.26 -8.42 -7.52
N MET A 72 -20.82 -9.59 -7.06
CA MET A 72 -19.53 -10.15 -7.45
C MET A 72 -19.54 -10.50 -8.94
N ASP A 73 -18.50 -10.10 -9.67
CA ASP A 73 -18.19 -10.52 -11.04
C ASP A 73 -16.86 -11.28 -11.04
N PRO A 74 -16.88 -12.61 -10.76
CA PRO A 74 -15.67 -13.41 -10.65
C PRO A 74 -14.89 -13.53 -11.96
N ALA A 75 -15.56 -13.35 -13.11
CA ALA A 75 -14.94 -13.49 -14.42
C ALA A 75 -13.96 -12.35 -14.72
N ASN A 76 -14.26 -11.15 -14.21
CA ASN A 76 -13.43 -9.95 -14.40
C ASN A 76 -12.68 -9.52 -13.13
N ASN A 77 -12.66 -10.35 -12.08
CA ASN A 77 -12.00 -10.07 -10.81
C ASN A 77 -12.43 -8.73 -10.19
N GLN A 78 -13.73 -8.44 -10.19
CA GLN A 78 -14.26 -7.17 -9.71
C GLN A 78 -15.64 -7.36 -9.06
N ILE A 79 -16.12 -6.33 -8.37
CA ILE A 79 -17.54 -6.18 -8.06
C ILE A 79 -18.13 -5.12 -8.98
N VAL A 80 -19.43 -5.26 -9.25
CA VAL A 80 -20.22 -4.27 -9.99
C VAL A 80 -21.25 -3.68 -9.02
N TYR A 81 -21.32 -2.36 -8.96
CA TYR A 81 -22.25 -1.64 -8.11
C TYR A 81 -22.88 -0.46 -8.85
N LYS A 82 -24.05 -0.05 -8.40
CA LYS A 82 -24.70 1.15 -8.91
C LYS A 82 -24.49 2.25 -7.91
N LYS A 83 -23.73 3.28 -8.29
CA LYS A 83 -23.67 4.48 -7.48
C LYS A 83 -25.03 5.15 -7.58
N GLU A 84 -25.75 5.21 -6.46
CA GLU A 84 -26.95 6.03 -6.44
C GLU A 84 -26.56 7.44 -6.92
N PRO A 85 -27.28 7.99 -7.90
CA PRO A 85 -27.05 9.37 -8.28
C PRO A 85 -27.19 10.18 -6.99
N VAL A 86 -26.20 11.01 -6.68
CA VAL A 86 -26.33 12.02 -5.62
C VAL A 86 -27.70 12.62 -5.83
N PRO A 87 -28.64 12.56 -4.87
CA PRO A 87 -30.02 12.94 -5.11
C PRO A 87 -29.98 14.35 -5.68
N LEU A 88 -30.22 14.44 -6.99
CA LEU A 88 -30.41 15.73 -7.62
C LEU A 88 -31.61 16.29 -6.88
N PRO A 89 -31.52 17.49 -6.27
CA PRO A 89 -32.67 18.05 -5.60
C PRO A 89 -33.77 18.17 -6.65
N ILE A 90 -34.82 17.35 -6.51
CA ILE A 90 -35.86 17.04 -7.53
C ILE A 90 -36.69 18.29 -7.93
N ASN A 91 -36.34 19.49 -7.48
CA ASN A 91 -37.18 20.69 -7.54
C ASN A 91 -36.44 21.93 -8.05
N ALA A 92 -35.61 21.82 -9.09
CA ALA A 92 -35.12 23.03 -9.76
C ALA A 92 -36.31 23.73 -10.45
N PHE A 93 -36.62 24.95 -10.02
CA PHE A 93 -37.68 25.76 -10.60
C PHE A 93 -37.08 26.66 -11.67
N CYS A 94 -37.50 26.44 -12.93
CA CYS A 94 -37.06 27.23 -14.07
C CYS A 94 -38.19 28.14 -14.58
N ILE A 95 -37.91 29.43 -14.75
CA ILE A 95 -38.78 30.38 -15.45
C ILE A 95 -38.10 30.77 -16.76
N THR A 96 -38.81 30.66 -17.87
CA THR A 96 -38.34 31.10 -19.18
C THR A 96 -39.08 32.36 -19.61
N TYR A 97 -38.35 33.43 -19.95
CA TYR A 97 -38.90 34.62 -20.60
C TYR A 97 -38.29 34.78 -22.00
N ARG A 98 -39.11 34.57 -23.04
CA ARG A 98 -38.64 34.54 -24.44
C ARG A 98 -37.46 33.57 -24.63
N THR A 99 -36.23 34.07 -24.67
CA THR A 99 -35.00 33.30 -24.91
C THR A 99 -34.20 32.99 -23.66
N ASP A 100 -34.51 33.64 -22.53
CA ASP A 100 -33.71 33.54 -21.31
C ASP A 100 -34.39 32.59 -20.31
N THR A 101 -33.64 31.62 -19.79
CA THR A 101 -34.11 30.65 -18.79
C THR A 101 -33.37 30.87 -17.47
N PHE A 102 -34.12 31.08 -16.40
CA PHE A 102 -33.60 31.29 -15.05
C PHE A 102 -34.02 30.11 -14.17
N CYS A 103 -33.05 29.36 -13.64
CA CYS A 103 -33.30 28.20 -12.79
C CYS A 103 -32.74 28.43 -11.39
N SER A 104 -33.51 28.15 -10.35
CA SER A 104 -33.02 28.12 -8.96
C SER A 104 -33.77 27.09 -8.12
N PHE A 105 -33.22 26.76 -6.96
CA PHE A 105 -33.75 25.77 -6.03
C PHE A 105 -34.83 26.32 -5.08
N ASP A 106 -35.02 27.65 -5.05
CA ASP A 106 -36.08 28.29 -4.27
C ASP A 106 -36.96 29.16 -5.18
N HIS A 107 -38.25 28.86 -5.19
CA HIS A 107 -39.26 29.60 -5.94
C HIS A 107 -39.20 31.12 -5.68
N LYS A 108 -38.86 31.56 -4.46
CA LYS A 108 -38.74 32.99 -4.13
C LYS A 108 -37.51 33.62 -4.76
N THR A 109 -36.37 32.94 -4.74
CA THR A 109 -35.15 33.40 -5.44
C THR A 109 -35.35 33.42 -6.94
N THR A 110 -35.93 32.38 -7.56
CA THR A 110 -36.17 32.37 -9.01
C THR A 110 -37.15 33.47 -9.42
N ALA A 111 -38.23 33.67 -8.65
CA ALA A 111 -39.19 34.75 -8.89
C ALA A 111 -38.56 36.14 -8.76
N SER A 112 -37.68 36.34 -7.79
CA SER A 112 -36.94 37.59 -7.59
C SER A 112 -35.97 37.87 -8.74
N TRP A 113 -35.15 36.89 -9.13
CA TRP A 113 -34.22 37.02 -10.26
C TRP A 113 -34.94 37.30 -11.56
N PHE A 114 -36.06 36.62 -11.80
CA PHE A 114 -36.91 36.86 -12.94
C PHE A 114 -37.49 38.29 -12.94
N ALA A 115 -38.01 38.76 -11.81
CA ALA A 115 -38.52 40.13 -11.70
C ALA A 115 -37.43 41.17 -11.99
N GLN A 116 -36.20 40.94 -11.50
CA GLN A 116 -35.05 41.82 -11.78
C GLN A 116 -34.64 41.80 -13.25
N ALA A 117 -34.52 40.61 -13.85
CA ALA A 117 -34.20 40.47 -15.27
C ALA A 117 -35.27 41.10 -16.17
N PHE A 118 -36.55 40.92 -15.82
CA PHE A 118 -37.68 41.55 -16.50
C PHE A 118 -37.59 43.09 -16.45
N MET A 119 -37.26 43.68 -15.30
CA MET A 119 -37.05 45.13 -15.19
C MET A 119 -35.90 45.61 -16.05
N ALA A 120 -34.74 44.97 -15.95
CA ALA A 120 -33.53 45.35 -16.68
C ALA A 120 -33.78 45.32 -18.20
N TYR A 121 -34.40 44.25 -18.69
CA TYR A 121 -34.73 44.11 -20.11
C TYR A 121 -35.71 45.18 -20.60
N ASN A 122 -36.83 45.40 -19.89
CA ASN A 122 -37.83 46.39 -20.34
C ASN A 122 -37.27 47.82 -20.28
N ASN A 123 -36.52 48.17 -19.24
CA ASN A 123 -35.88 49.49 -19.14
C ASN A 123 -34.82 49.71 -20.22
N SER A 124 -34.09 48.67 -20.64
CA SER A 124 -33.09 48.77 -21.71
C SER A 124 -33.66 49.14 -23.08
N ARG A 125 -34.98 48.98 -23.27
CA ARG A 125 -35.68 49.27 -24.54
C ARG A 125 -36.41 50.61 -24.57
N LEU A 126 -36.41 51.36 -23.46
CA LEU A 126 -37.05 52.66 -23.41
C LEU A 126 -36.20 53.72 -24.10
N SER A 127 -36.83 54.58 -24.88
CA SER A 127 -36.20 55.80 -25.38
C SER A 127 -36.02 56.83 -24.27
N ALA A 128 -35.09 57.78 -24.46
CA ALA A 128 -34.87 58.89 -23.51
C ALA A 128 -36.15 59.67 -23.20
N THR A 129 -37.00 59.85 -24.21
CA THR A 129 -38.30 60.52 -24.11
C THR A 129 -39.26 59.73 -23.20
N GLU A 130 -39.30 58.41 -23.32
CA GLU A 130 -40.19 57.57 -22.48
C GLU A 130 -39.74 57.51 -21.02
N ILE A 131 -38.43 57.53 -20.78
CA ILE A 131 -37.86 57.66 -19.42
C ILE A 131 -38.27 59.01 -18.81
N GLN A 132 -38.17 60.10 -19.56
CA GLN A 132 -38.59 61.43 -19.12
C GLN A 132 -40.09 61.49 -18.79
N TYR A 133 -40.93 60.72 -19.51
CA TYR A 133 -42.35 60.56 -19.20
C TYR A 133 -42.64 59.55 -18.09
N GLY A 134 -41.61 59.03 -17.40
CA GLY A 134 -41.75 58.18 -16.23
C GLY A 134 -42.25 56.77 -16.53
N ARG A 135 -42.01 56.25 -17.75
CA ARG A 135 -42.33 54.86 -18.12
C ARG A 135 -41.32 53.83 -17.61
N SER A 136 -40.20 54.27 -17.04
CA SER A 136 -39.22 53.36 -16.42
C SER A 136 -39.87 52.55 -15.31
N ILE A 137 -39.63 51.24 -15.32
CA ILE A 137 -40.05 50.34 -14.26
C ILE A 137 -39.08 50.51 -13.08
N VAL A 138 -39.64 50.86 -11.91
CA VAL A 138 -38.87 51.08 -10.66
C VAL A 138 -38.98 49.91 -9.69
N SER A 139 -40.01 49.09 -9.84
CA SER A 139 -40.16 47.84 -9.10
C SER A 139 -40.91 46.80 -9.91
N ALA A 140 -40.57 45.54 -9.72
CA ALA A 140 -41.30 44.39 -10.20
C ALA A 140 -41.36 43.34 -9.10
N ALA A 141 -42.54 42.75 -8.91
CA ALA A 141 -42.77 41.68 -7.96
C ALA A 141 -43.65 40.61 -8.62
N VAL A 142 -43.42 39.35 -8.28
CA VAL A 142 -44.28 38.26 -8.72
C VAL A 142 -45.46 38.15 -7.75
N THR A 143 -46.69 38.26 -8.24
CA THR A 143 -47.91 38.15 -7.42
C THR A 143 -48.85 37.09 -7.98
N ASP A 144 -49.28 36.20 -7.10
CA ASP A 144 -50.22 35.10 -7.32
C ASP A 144 -49.83 34.06 -8.37
N GLN A 145 -49.82 32.81 -7.90
CA GLN A 145 -49.81 31.61 -8.71
C GLN A 145 -51.27 31.22 -8.94
N THR A 146 -51.71 31.22 -10.19
CA THR A 146 -52.94 30.51 -10.55
C THR A 146 -52.54 29.14 -11.05
N ASP A 147 -52.99 28.08 -10.37
CA ASP A 147 -52.79 26.71 -10.82
C ASP A 147 -53.33 26.54 -12.24
N VAL A 148 -52.52 25.96 -13.14
CA VAL A 148 -52.91 25.67 -14.51
C VAL A 148 -52.80 24.18 -14.79
N LYS A 149 -53.81 23.74 -15.52
CA LYS A 149 -54.09 22.38 -15.99
C LYS A 149 -52.87 21.69 -16.60
N ILE A 150 -52.82 20.38 -16.38
CA ILE A 150 -51.91 19.44 -17.06
C ILE A 150 -52.25 19.45 -18.56
N ASN A 151 -51.32 19.90 -19.40
CA ASN A 151 -51.36 19.69 -20.84
C ASN A 151 -50.17 18.79 -21.22
N ASN A 152 -50.44 17.63 -21.82
CA ASN A 152 -49.42 16.67 -22.28
C ASN A 152 -48.36 16.28 -21.22
N GLY A 153 -48.77 16.06 -19.96
CA GLY A 153 -47.88 15.60 -18.89
C GLY A 153 -46.94 16.67 -18.32
N LYS A 154 -46.96 17.90 -18.83
CA LYS A 154 -46.21 19.03 -18.27
C LYS A 154 -47.08 19.80 -17.28
N ARG A 155 -46.57 20.05 -16.08
CA ARG A 155 -47.17 21.03 -15.17
C ARG A 155 -46.79 22.41 -15.68
N GLU A 156 -47.78 23.25 -15.92
CA GLU A 156 -47.58 24.66 -16.23
C GLU A 156 -48.07 25.46 -15.04
N SER A 157 -47.28 26.43 -14.57
CA SER A 157 -47.75 27.41 -13.60
C SER A 157 -47.71 28.79 -14.25
N ARG A 158 -48.83 29.51 -14.15
CA ARG A 158 -48.89 30.92 -14.56
C ARG A 158 -48.65 31.79 -13.35
N PHE A 159 -47.76 32.75 -13.52
CA PHE A 159 -47.47 33.79 -12.53
C PHE A 159 -47.67 35.15 -13.17
N TYR A 160 -48.05 36.14 -12.38
CA TYR A 160 -48.11 37.52 -12.85
C TYR A 160 -46.94 38.31 -12.28
N VAL A 161 -46.26 39.06 -13.14
CA VAL A 161 -45.35 40.13 -12.69
C VAL A 161 -46.15 41.40 -12.59
N VAL A 162 -46.20 41.95 -11.39
CA VAL A 162 -46.70 43.29 -11.12
C VAL A 162 -45.51 44.23 -11.18
N PHE A 163 -45.57 45.23 -12.03
CA PHE A 163 -44.54 46.23 -12.14
C PHE A 163 -45.10 47.63 -11.92
N THR A 164 -44.30 48.47 -11.28
CA THR A 164 -44.63 49.86 -10.98
C THR A 164 -43.70 50.77 -11.76
N THR A 165 -44.27 51.76 -12.43
CA THR A 165 -43.52 52.78 -13.16
C THR A 165 -43.10 53.93 -12.24
N ALA A 166 -42.17 54.78 -12.66
CA ALA A 166 -41.74 55.95 -11.87
C ALA A 166 -42.86 56.94 -11.55
N LYS A 167 -43.97 56.92 -12.31
CA LYS A 167 -45.20 57.70 -12.03
C LYS A 167 -46.15 57.04 -11.03
N GLY A 168 -45.80 55.87 -10.49
CA GLY A 168 -46.65 55.11 -9.58
C GLY A 168 -47.75 54.30 -10.26
N ASN A 169 -47.81 54.26 -11.61
CA ASN A 169 -48.76 53.40 -12.30
C ASN A 169 -48.32 51.95 -12.17
N THR A 170 -49.25 51.10 -11.76
CA THR A 170 -49.05 49.66 -11.61
C THR A 170 -49.67 48.91 -12.79
N SER A 171 -49.00 47.89 -13.30
CA SER A 171 -49.49 47.05 -14.39
C SER A 171 -49.12 45.58 -14.15
N LYS A 172 -49.91 44.66 -14.71
CA LYS A 172 -49.68 43.22 -14.61
C LYS A 172 -49.30 42.64 -15.97
N SER A 173 -48.24 41.84 -16.03
CA SER A 173 -47.89 41.04 -17.21
C SER A 173 -47.89 39.56 -16.85
N GLY A 174 -48.52 38.73 -17.69
CA GLY A 174 -48.51 37.28 -17.51
C GLY A 174 -47.15 36.69 -17.90
N ALA A 175 -46.60 35.85 -17.03
CA ALA A 175 -45.40 35.06 -17.27
C ALA A 175 -45.74 33.57 -17.17
N TYR A 176 -45.09 32.76 -18.02
CA TYR A 176 -45.25 31.31 -18.03
C TYR A 176 -43.99 30.69 -17.44
N ALA A 177 -44.14 29.86 -16.40
CA ALA A 177 -43.07 28.97 -15.98
C ALA A 177 -43.37 27.55 -16.47
N VAL A 178 -42.39 26.95 -17.14
CA VAL A 178 -42.47 25.57 -17.60
C VAL A 178 -41.60 24.75 -16.67
N TYR A 179 -42.20 23.77 -16.00
CA TYR A 179 -41.42 22.76 -15.30
C TYR A 179 -40.80 21.86 -16.37
N ALA A 180 -39.51 22.03 -16.62
CA ALA A 180 -38.76 21.08 -17.41
C ALA A 180 -38.43 19.88 -16.49
N PRO A 181 -38.84 18.64 -16.83
CA PRO A 181 -38.24 17.48 -16.19
C PRO A 181 -36.74 17.53 -16.51
N ILE A 182 -35.90 17.58 -15.48
CA ILE A 182 -34.47 17.36 -15.66
C ILE A 182 -34.34 15.86 -15.93
N ASP A 183 -33.81 15.49 -17.09
CA ASP A 183 -33.39 14.11 -17.34
C ASP A 183 -32.32 13.78 -16.29
N LEU A 184 -32.68 12.92 -15.33
CA LEU A 184 -31.73 12.40 -14.36
C LEU A 184 -30.63 11.67 -15.14
N PRO A 185 -29.34 11.88 -14.82
CA PRO A 185 -28.28 11.12 -15.45
C PRO A 185 -28.56 9.63 -15.24
N GLU A 186 -28.43 8.86 -16.30
CA GLU A 186 -28.63 7.42 -16.28
C GLU A 186 -27.69 6.81 -15.23
N VAL A 187 -28.20 5.90 -14.40
CA VAL A 187 -27.42 5.27 -13.33
C VAL A 187 -26.41 4.33 -13.98
N GLU A 188 -25.17 4.80 -14.12
CA GLU A 188 -24.09 4.03 -14.72
C GLU A 188 -23.55 2.99 -13.73
N ASN A 189 -23.32 1.78 -14.23
CA ASN A 189 -22.65 0.74 -13.45
C ASN A 189 -21.20 1.12 -13.22
N GLN A 190 -20.74 0.99 -11.98
CA GLN A 190 -19.34 1.17 -11.62
C GLN A 190 -18.73 -0.17 -11.23
N ASN A 191 -17.42 -0.29 -11.49
CA ASN A 191 -16.66 -1.49 -11.21
C ASN A 191 -15.58 -1.18 -10.17
N LEU A 192 -15.34 -2.10 -9.25
CA LEU A 192 -14.24 -2.03 -8.30
C LEU A 192 -13.45 -3.34 -8.32
N ALA A 193 -12.16 -3.25 -8.64
CA ALA A 193 -11.29 -4.40 -8.74
C ALA A 193 -11.12 -5.11 -7.38
N LEU A 194 -11.11 -6.45 -7.40
CA LEU A 194 -10.93 -7.26 -6.20
C LEU A 194 -9.55 -7.07 -5.56
N GLU A 195 -8.54 -6.67 -6.33
CA GLU A 195 -7.21 -6.36 -5.78
C GLU A 195 -7.26 -5.12 -4.88
N VAL A 196 -8.03 -4.08 -5.24
CA VAL A 196 -8.24 -2.89 -4.38
C VAL A 196 -8.98 -3.27 -3.10
N ILE A 197 -9.99 -4.13 -3.21
CA ILE A 197 -10.71 -4.65 -2.05
C ILE A 197 -9.80 -5.52 -1.18
N ALA A 198 -8.94 -6.34 -1.81
CA ALA A 198 -7.97 -7.18 -1.12
C ALA A 198 -6.91 -6.37 -0.37
N GLU A 199 -6.45 -5.24 -0.91
CA GLU A 199 -5.60 -4.28 -0.19
C GLU A 199 -6.29 -3.76 1.07
N GLN A 200 -7.58 -3.41 0.98
CA GLN A 200 -8.35 -3.00 2.14
C GLN A 200 -8.50 -4.15 3.16
N VAL A 201 -8.71 -5.39 2.72
CA VAL A 201 -8.72 -6.57 3.60
C VAL A 201 -7.37 -6.77 4.29
N ILE A 202 -6.26 -6.64 3.58
CA ILE A 202 -4.90 -6.71 4.17
C ILE A 202 -4.74 -5.61 5.25
N SER A 203 -5.10 -4.37 4.93
CA SER A 203 -5.05 -3.26 5.89
C SER A 203 -5.91 -3.53 7.13
N ASN A 204 -7.11 -4.11 6.96
CA ASN A 204 -7.99 -4.46 8.07
C ASN A 204 -7.39 -5.59 8.93
N ALA A 205 -6.73 -6.57 8.32
CA ALA A 205 -6.07 -7.66 9.03
C ALA A 205 -4.93 -7.14 9.91
N ASP A 206 -4.11 -6.22 9.37
CA ASP A 206 -3.06 -5.52 10.11
C ASP A 206 -3.62 -4.65 11.25
N ALA A 207 -4.80 -4.06 11.06
CA ALA A 207 -5.52 -3.33 12.10
C ALA A 207 -6.19 -4.25 13.15
N GLY A 208 -6.09 -5.58 13.00
CA GLY A 208 -6.61 -6.54 13.98
C GLY A 208 -8.02 -7.09 13.71
N SER A 209 -8.59 -6.86 12.52
CA SER A 209 -9.88 -7.46 12.14
C SER A 209 -9.75 -8.98 12.00
N LEU A 210 -10.50 -9.72 12.83
CA LEU A 210 -10.47 -11.19 12.82
C LEU A 210 -10.96 -11.78 11.50
N ASP A 211 -12.02 -11.22 10.90
CA ASP A 211 -12.54 -11.69 9.62
C ASP A 211 -11.52 -11.49 8.49
N ALA A 212 -10.83 -10.33 8.50
CA ALA A 212 -9.78 -10.06 7.54
C ALA A 212 -8.55 -10.97 7.74
N GLN A 213 -8.18 -11.23 8.99
CA GLN A 213 -7.12 -12.18 9.35
C GLN A 213 -7.42 -13.61 8.89
N VAL A 214 -8.69 -14.02 8.88
CA VAL A 214 -9.10 -15.31 8.29
C VAL A 214 -8.82 -15.32 6.79
N ALA A 215 -9.17 -14.25 6.08
CA ALA A 215 -8.93 -14.14 4.64
C ALA A 215 -7.44 -14.22 4.28
N THR A 216 -6.60 -13.46 4.99
CA THR A 216 -5.15 -13.47 4.76
C THR A 216 -4.52 -14.80 5.17
N ASN A 217 -4.98 -15.44 6.25
CA ASN A 217 -4.48 -16.76 6.64
C ASN A 217 -4.84 -17.86 5.62
N ILE A 218 -6.03 -17.81 5.01
CA ILE A 218 -6.39 -18.73 3.91
C ILE A 218 -5.48 -18.48 2.71
N ALA A 219 -5.21 -17.21 2.38
CA ALA A 219 -4.28 -16.87 1.30
C ALA A 219 -2.86 -17.38 1.59
N ALA A 220 -2.39 -17.27 2.83
CA ALA A 220 -1.12 -17.84 3.27
C ALA A 220 -1.08 -19.37 3.14
N GLN A 221 -2.18 -20.05 3.48
CA GLN A 221 -2.28 -21.51 3.28
C GLN A 221 -2.26 -21.89 1.80
N ASN A 222 -2.90 -21.11 0.92
CA ASN A 222 -2.84 -21.32 -0.53
C ASN A 222 -1.41 -21.18 -1.06
N ILE A 223 -0.65 -20.18 -0.58
CA ILE A 223 0.78 -20.02 -0.89
C ILE A 223 1.57 -21.26 -0.49
N LEU A 224 1.37 -21.76 0.74
CA LEU A 224 2.08 -22.92 1.27
C LEU A 224 1.69 -24.23 0.58
N ASN A 225 0.49 -24.29 0.00
CA ASN A 225 -0.03 -25.43 -0.74
C ASN A 225 0.41 -25.45 -2.22
N ASP A 226 0.92 -24.33 -2.75
CA ASP A 226 1.40 -24.21 -4.12
C ASP A 226 2.94 -24.27 -4.16
N MET A 227 3.49 -25.19 -4.96
CA MET A 227 4.94 -25.43 -5.02
C MET A 227 5.75 -24.21 -5.49
N VAL A 228 5.20 -23.41 -6.42
CA VAL A 228 5.89 -22.23 -6.98
C VAL A 228 5.80 -21.06 -6.01
N GLN A 229 4.63 -20.83 -5.42
CA GLN A 229 4.43 -19.75 -4.46
C GLN A 229 5.15 -20.03 -3.12
N ALA A 230 5.33 -21.29 -2.75
CA ALA A 230 6.02 -21.69 -1.52
C ALA A 230 7.55 -21.57 -1.59
N GLU A 231 8.15 -21.50 -2.80
CA GLU A 231 9.60 -21.41 -2.99
C GLU A 231 10.30 -20.32 -2.15
N PRO A 232 9.84 -19.05 -2.12
CA PRO A 232 10.45 -18.02 -1.26
C PRO A 232 10.38 -18.38 0.23
N VAL A 233 9.29 -19.00 0.68
CA VAL A 233 9.12 -19.41 2.08
C VAL A 233 10.10 -20.53 2.44
N VAL A 234 10.29 -21.51 1.53
CA VAL A 234 11.29 -22.56 1.71
C VAL A 234 12.69 -21.97 1.79
N GLN A 235 13.03 -21.03 0.91
CA GLN A 235 14.34 -20.39 0.92
C GLN A 235 14.59 -19.65 2.24
N GLU A 236 13.57 -18.95 2.77
CA GLU A 236 13.64 -18.29 4.07
C GLU A 236 13.82 -19.30 5.21
N LEU A 237 13.05 -20.40 5.22
CA LEU A 237 13.19 -21.47 6.21
C LEU A 237 14.60 -22.08 6.20
N GLU A 238 15.16 -22.36 5.03
CA GLU A 238 16.52 -22.88 4.87
C GLU A 238 17.57 -21.89 5.36
N ASN A 239 17.43 -20.60 5.03
CA ASN A 239 18.34 -19.56 5.49
C ASN A 239 18.30 -19.42 7.02
N ASN A 240 17.11 -19.33 7.60
CA ASN A 240 16.91 -19.19 9.05
C ASN A 240 17.37 -20.44 9.83
N ALA A 241 17.33 -21.62 9.21
CA ALA A 241 17.80 -22.86 9.81
C ALA A 241 19.33 -22.95 9.85
N ARG A 242 20.04 -22.42 8.84
CA ARG A 242 21.50 -22.42 8.77
C ARG A 242 22.13 -21.65 9.94
N ASP A 243 21.53 -20.52 10.30
CA ASP A 243 22.04 -19.67 11.38
C ASP A 243 21.81 -20.27 12.78
N LYS A 244 20.92 -21.25 12.91
CA LYS A 244 20.57 -21.92 14.18
C LYS A 244 21.21 -23.29 14.37
N ASP A 245 21.93 -23.82 13.38
CA ASP A 245 22.58 -25.14 13.51
C ASP A 245 23.66 -25.10 14.60
N PRO A 246 23.54 -25.90 15.68
CA PRO A 246 24.55 -25.97 16.74
C PRO A 246 25.95 -26.31 16.22
N ARG A 247 26.06 -27.05 15.11
CA ARG A 247 27.33 -27.35 14.44
C ARG A 247 27.93 -26.10 13.82
N CYS A 248 27.14 -25.34 13.06
CA CYS A 248 27.59 -24.05 12.53
C CYS A 248 27.98 -23.08 13.65
N LYS A 249 27.22 -23.03 14.75
CA LYS A 249 27.58 -22.21 15.91
C LYS A 249 28.95 -22.57 16.49
N ALA A 250 29.24 -23.86 16.64
CA ALA A 250 30.54 -24.32 17.15
C ALA A 250 31.69 -24.00 16.18
N ILE A 251 31.49 -24.26 14.89
CA ILE A 251 32.50 -23.98 13.84
C ILE A 251 32.76 -22.48 13.73
N ILE A 252 31.72 -21.64 13.75
CA ILE A 252 31.84 -20.18 13.70
C ILE A 252 32.62 -19.67 14.91
N GLY A 253 32.29 -20.13 16.12
CA GLY A 253 33.01 -19.73 17.34
C GLY A 253 34.51 -20.06 17.27
N GLU A 254 34.86 -21.24 16.76
CA GLU A 254 36.27 -21.64 16.61
C GLU A 254 36.98 -20.85 15.50
N MET A 255 36.29 -20.55 14.39
CA MET A 255 36.84 -19.69 13.34
C MET A 255 37.15 -18.28 13.84
N GLU A 256 36.26 -17.67 14.63
CA GLU A 256 36.48 -16.33 15.20
C GLU A 256 37.65 -16.33 16.19
N ARG A 257 37.75 -17.37 17.02
CA ARG A 257 38.88 -17.57 17.93
C ARG A 257 40.21 -17.65 17.16
N LEU A 258 40.26 -18.45 16.11
CA LEU A 258 41.46 -18.61 15.27
C LEU A 258 41.79 -17.35 14.45
N ALA A 259 40.78 -16.63 13.95
CA ALA A 259 41.00 -15.35 13.26
C ALA A 259 41.64 -14.32 14.21
N THR A 260 41.20 -14.29 15.47
CA THR A 260 41.82 -13.47 16.52
C THR A 260 43.27 -13.90 16.79
N ASP A 261 43.56 -15.21 16.84
CA ASP A 261 44.93 -15.72 17.01
C ASP A 261 45.83 -15.34 15.82
N VAL A 262 45.31 -15.41 14.59
CA VAL A 262 46.04 -14.99 13.37
C VAL A 262 46.34 -13.50 13.41
N GLU A 263 45.36 -12.67 13.76
CA GLU A 263 45.53 -11.22 13.92
C GLU A 263 46.57 -10.89 14.99
N PHE A 264 46.49 -11.53 16.15
CA PHE A 264 47.45 -11.33 17.23
C PHE A 264 48.87 -11.63 16.77
N ARG A 265 49.09 -12.77 16.08
CA ARG A 265 50.40 -13.16 15.56
C ARG A 265 50.90 -12.24 14.45
N TYR A 266 50.00 -11.76 13.59
CA TYR A 266 50.32 -10.77 12.58
C TYR A 266 50.85 -9.47 13.22
N ASN A 267 50.16 -9.00 14.25
CA ASN A 267 50.54 -7.78 14.97
C ASN A 267 51.82 -7.98 15.80
N ASP A 268 52.03 -9.17 16.37
CA ASP A 268 53.26 -9.52 17.09
C ASP A 268 54.49 -9.48 16.17
N LEU A 269 54.34 -9.99 14.93
CA LEU A 269 55.35 -9.85 13.88
C LEU A 269 55.60 -8.38 13.54
N LEU A 270 54.57 -7.55 13.35
CA LEU A 270 54.72 -6.13 12.97
C LEU A 270 55.37 -5.26 14.06
N LEU A 271 54.99 -5.47 15.32
CA LEU A 271 55.46 -4.65 16.44
C LEU A 271 56.87 -5.04 16.90
N ASP A 272 57.36 -6.21 16.47
CA ASP A 272 58.62 -6.78 16.91
C ASP A 272 58.76 -6.88 18.44
N ARG A 273 57.68 -7.26 19.12
CA ARG A 273 57.64 -7.25 20.59
C ARG A 273 58.77 -8.07 21.22
N HIS A 274 59.24 -9.08 20.50
CA HIS A 274 60.29 -10.00 20.92
C HIS A 274 61.69 -9.63 20.40
N ASP A 275 61.87 -8.43 19.82
CA ASP A 275 63.12 -7.98 19.18
C ASP A 275 63.66 -9.02 18.18
N LEU A 276 62.72 -9.71 17.51
CA LEU A 276 62.97 -10.73 16.50
C LEU A 276 63.77 -10.11 15.35
N TYR A 277 63.54 -8.85 14.99
CA TYR A 277 64.24 -8.22 13.88
C TYR A 277 65.70 -7.92 14.18
N ARG A 278 66.01 -7.49 15.41
CA ARG A 278 67.38 -7.20 15.81
C ARG A 278 68.19 -8.45 16.11
N ASN A 279 67.54 -9.49 16.64
CA ASN A 279 68.23 -10.67 17.16
C ASN A 279 67.97 -11.97 16.38
N TYR A 280 67.38 -11.92 15.16
CA TYR A 280 66.98 -13.12 14.43
C TYR A 280 68.11 -14.14 14.17
N ARG A 281 69.37 -13.71 14.20
CA ARG A 281 70.57 -14.57 14.06
C ARG A 281 71.48 -14.63 15.30
N SER A 282 71.26 -13.79 16.31
CA SER A 282 72.19 -13.62 17.43
C SER A 282 71.83 -14.45 18.67
N ILE A 283 70.60 -15.00 18.75
CA ILE A 283 70.19 -15.84 19.88
C ILE A 283 70.76 -17.26 19.69
N LYS A 284 71.89 -17.53 20.35
CA LYS A 284 72.45 -18.88 20.50
C LYS A 284 71.39 -19.74 21.22
N ASN A 285 70.93 -20.81 20.58
CA ASN A 285 69.82 -21.68 21.02
C ASN A 285 68.41 -21.07 20.92
N ALA A 286 68.15 -20.21 19.92
CA ALA A 286 66.79 -19.80 19.59
C ALA A 286 65.88 -21.03 19.41
N HIS A 287 64.76 -21.08 20.13
CA HIS A 287 63.77 -22.12 19.90
C HIS A 287 63.16 -21.92 18.51
N TRP A 288 63.27 -22.94 17.67
CA TRP A 288 62.88 -22.90 16.25
C TRP A 288 61.43 -22.48 15.99
N SER A 289 60.57 -22.54 17.02
CA SER A 289 59.14 -22.22 16.89
C SER A 289 58.69 -20.89 17.50
N TYR A 290 59.51 -20.19 18.30
CA TYR A 290 59.09 -18.94 18.97
C TYR A 290 60.21 -17.94 19.28
N SER A 291 61.47 -18.21 18.90
CA SER A 291 62.59 -17.30 19.19
C SER A 291 63.24 -16.73 17.92
N SER A 292 62.68 -17.01 16.75
CA SER A 292 63.15 -16.49 15.47
C SER A 292 61.97 -16.01 14.62
N TRP A 293 62.26 -15.09 13.70
CA TRP A 293 61.29 -14.64 12.68
C TRP A 293 60.63 -15.83 11.97
N ASP A 294 61.44 -16.79 11.51
CA ASP A 294 60.96 -17.99 10.82
C ASP A 294 60.03 -18.81 11.72
N GLY A 295 60.33 -18.91 13.02
CA GLY A 295 59.46 -19.57 13.99
C GLY A 295 58.09 -18.92 14.11
N HIS A 296 58.02 -17.60 14.23
CA HIS A 296 56.74 -16.88 14.30
C HIS A 296 55.95 -16.99 12.98
N ILE A 297 56.63 -16.94 11.82
CA ILE A 297 56.00 -17.16 10.51
C ILE A 297 55.43 -18.59 10.40
N ILE A 298 56.16 -19.61 10.85
CA ILE A 298 55.66 -20.99 10.90
C ILE A 298 54.40 -21.07 11.76
N GLN A 299 54.39 -20.44 12.95
CA GLN A 299 53.20 -20.44 13.81
C GLN A 299 52.03 -19.68 13.19
N TYR A 300 52.29 -18.52 12.58
CA TYR A 300 51.27 -17.76 11.84
C TYR A 300 50.62 -18.61 10.75
N ASN A 301 51.44 -19.21 9.89
CA ASN A 301 50.97 -20.06 8.79
C ASN A 301 50.23 -21.30 9.30
N LYS A 302 50.65 -21.88 10.43
CA LYS A 302 49.97 -23.02 11.05
C LYS A 302 48.55 -22.64 11.47
N VAL A 303 48.39 -21.57 12.25
CA VAL A 303 47.06 -21.12 12.73
C VAL A 303 46.19 -20.70 11.55
N GLN A 304 46.74 -19.96 10.58
CA GLN A 304 46.00 -19.58 9.38
C GLN A 304 45.60 -20.80 8.53
N GLY A 305 46.45 -21.81 8.43
CA GLY A 305 46.12 -23.07 7.75
C GLY A 305 44.93 -23.78 8.39
N THR A 306 44.90 -23.86 9.72
CA THR A 306 43.75 -24.37 10.47
C THR A 306 42.50 -23.54 10.23
N LEU A 307 42.61 -22.20 10.25
CA LEU A 307 41.51 -21.30 9.94
C LEU A 307 40.95 -21.52 8.53
N LYS A 308 41.80 -21.64 7.51
CA LYS A 308 41.39 -21.95 6.11
C LYS A 308 40.67 -23.29 6.00
N SER A 309 41.14 -24.31 6.73
CA SER A 309 40.48 -25.62 6.77
C SER A 309 39.08 -25.52 7.36
N LEU A 310 38.92 -24.78 8.46
CA LEU A 310 37.61 -24.57 9.09
C LEU A 310 36.68 -23.70 8.23
N VAL A 311 37.20 -22.71 7.52
CA VAL A 311 36.41 -21.93 6.55
C VAL A 311 35.91 -22.85 5.43
N THR A 312 36.75 -23.73 4.90
CA THR A 312 36.34 -24.73 3.89
C THR A 312 35.25 -25.65 4.44
N GLN A 313 35.43 -26.16 5.66
CA GLN A 313 34.44 -27.00 6.33
C GLN A 313 33.11 -26.25 6.53
N ALA A 314 33.15 -25.02 7.03
CA ALA A 314 31.98 -24.17 7.21
C ALA A 314 31.22 -23.96 5.89
N VAL A 315 31.94 -23.73 4.79
CA VAL A 315 31.32 -23.59 3.45
C VAL A 315 30.68 -24.90 2.98
N ILE A 316 31.33 -26.04 3.20
CA ILE A 316 30.77 -27.38 2.88
C ILE A 316 29.51 -27.66 3.70
N GLU A 317 29.52 -27.27 4.98
CA GLU A 317 28.38 -27.42 5.90
C GLU A 317 27.28 -26.36 5.67
N GLY A 318 27.52 -25.38 4.78
CA GLY A 318 26.57 -24.32 4.46
C GLY A 318 26.46 -23.23 5.53
N CYS A 319 27.44 -23.13 6.42
CA CYS A 319 27.52 -22.09 7.45
C CYS A 319 27.98 -20.75 6.86
N THR A 320 27.41 -19.65 7.37
CA THR A 320 27.82 -18.30 6.98
C THR A 320 29.18 -17.95 7.59
N VAL A 321 30.12 -17.50 6.76
CA VAL A 321 31.47 -17.08 7.19
C VAL A 321 31.56 -15.56 7.25
N SER A 322 31.94 -15.00 8.40
CA SER A 322 32.05 -13.56 8.59
C SER A 322 33.15 -12.92 7.73
N THR A 323 32.99 -11.64 7.40
CA THR A 323 33.99 -10.87 6.64
C THR A 323 35.32 -10.77 7.39
N TYR A 324 35.28 -10.69 8.73
CA TYR A 324 36.46 -10.69 9.60
C TYR A 324 37.26 -12.00 9.48
N VAL A 325 36.59 -13.15 9.56
CA VAL A 325 37.22 -14.47 9.39
C VAL A 325 37.83 -14.60 7.99
N ARG A 326 37.11 -14.16 6.95
CA ARG A 326 37.61 -14.22 5.55
C ARG A 326 38.85 -13.35 5.34
N LYS A 327 38.88 -12.14 5.92
CA LYS A 327 40.05 -11.26 5.86
C LYS A 327 41.28 -11.97 6.42
N TRP A 328 41.19 -12.55 7.61
CA TRP A 328 42.35 -13.14 8.29
C TRP A 328 42.74 -14.52 7.76
N SER A 329 41.80 -15.25 7.15
CA SER A 329 42.14 -16.48 6.43
C SER A 329 42.96 -16.19 5.17
N GLU A 330 42.77 -15.05 4.51
CA GLU A 330 43.46 -14.70 3.25
C GLU A 330 44.66 -13.76 3.44
N GLN A 331 44.80 -13.14 4.62
CA GLN A 331 45.87 -12.18 4.93
C GLN A 331 47.26 -12.81 4.72
N LYS A 332 48.12 -12.20 3.92
CA LYS A 332 49.51 -12.66 3.80
C LYS A 332 50.30 -12.27 5.06
N PRO A 333 51.27 -13.09 5.52
CA PRO A 333 52.15 -12.69 6.61
C PRO A 333 52.91 -11.40 6.26
N PRO A 334 53.32 -10.59 7.25
CA PRO A 334 54.15 -9.42 7.01
C PRO A 334 55.46 -9.80 6.33
N ALA A 335 56.02 -8.90 5.52
CA ALA A 335 57.34 -9.10 4.93
C ALA A 335 58.41 -9.12 6.02
N GLN A 336 59.45 -9.95 5.81
CA GLN A 336 60.64 -9.90 6.64
C GLN A 336 61.30 -8.52 6.47
N PRO A 337 61.59 -7.78 7.54
CA PRO A 337 62.26 -6.50 7.42
C PRO A 337 63.71 -6.71 7.06
N LEU A 338 64.24 -5.66 6.43
CA LEU A 338 65.64 -5.60 6.05
C LEU A 338 66.53 -5.53 7.29
N PRO A 339 67.75 -6.12 7.24
CA PRO A 339 68.74 -5.93 8.29
C PRO A 339 68.95 -4.44 8.54
N LYS A 340 68.97 -4.01 9.81
CA LYS A 340 69.48 -2.68 10.15
C LYS A 340 70.99 -2.70 9.93
N GLU A 341 71.48 -1.85 9.02
CA GLU A 341 72.91 -1.60 8.78
C GLU A 341 73.62 -1.05 10.02
#